data_AF-A0A7V3A0M4-F1
#
_entry.id   AF-A0A7V3A0M4-F1
#
_cell.length_a   1.000
_cell.length_b   1.000
_cell.length_c   1.000
_cell.angle_alpha   90.00
_cell.angle_beta   90.00
_cell.angle_gamma   90.00
#
_symmetry.space_group_name_H-M   'P 1'
#
loop_
_entity.id
_entity.type
_entity.pdbx_description
1 polymer ?
#
loop_
_entity_poly.entity_id
_entity_poly.type
_entity_poly.pdbx_seq_one_letter_code
_entity_poly.pdbx_strand_id
1 'polypeptide(L)'
;MKKSILLCCLLLSFGVVVGETVWAEGSKDPVPYAPEEFPAWAHALRRGEIVALGLFPFVFLFSSLAYDTFRFAASGGNPNYAPGPFQSPGASPLSQQERVGVLVVSISVSALLAFVDYLIETRKPVDRRSHGNP
;
A
#
# COMPACT_ATOMS: atom_id res chain seq x y z
N MET A 1 -4.22 -5.01 -27.14
CA MET A 1 -4.31 -4.53 -25.74
C MET A 1 -4.87 -5.59 -24.78
N LYS A 2 -6.05 -6.18 -25.02
CA LYS A 2 -6.62 -7.23 -24.15
C LYS A 2 -5.72 -8.47 -23.96
N LYS A 3 -4.98 -8.87 -25.01
CA LYS A 3 -4.04 -10.01 -24.98
C LYS A 3 -2.82 -9.78 -24.10
N SER A 4 -2.29 -8.55 -24.02
CA SER A 4 -1.16 -8.22 -23.13
C SER A 4 -1.55 -8.16 -21.66
N ILE A 5 -2.79 -7.73 -21.37
CA ILE A 5 -3.32 -7.72 -20.00
C ILE A 5 -3.54 -9.15 -19.51
N LEU A 6 -4.14 -10.01 -20.36
CA LEU A 6 -4.28 -11.44 -20.08
C LEU A 6 -2.92 -12.14 -19.89
N LEU A 7 -1.92 -11.82 -20.71
CA LEU A 7 -0.56 -12.38 -20.58
C LEU A 7 0.11 -11.94 -19.26
N CYS A 8 -0.06 -10.67 -18.87
CA CYS A 8 0.52 -10.14 -17.63
C CYS A 8 -0.16 -10.75 -16.38
N CYS A 9 -1.49 -10.90 -16.40
CA CYS A 9 -2.23 -11.59 -15.35
C CYS A 9 -1.82 -13.07 -15.25
N LEU A 10 -1.57 -13.73 -16.39
CA LEU A 10 -1.17 -15.14 -16.44
C LEU A 10 0.28 -15.34 -15.93
N LEU A 11 1.18 -14.39 -16.20
CA LEU A 11 2.54 -14.37 -15.67
C LEU A 11 2.58 -14.09 -14.16
N LEU A 12 1.73 -13.18 -13.67
CA LEU A 12 1.57 -12.92 -12.23
C LEU A 12 1.01 -14.13 -11.49
N SER A 13 0.04 -14.84 -12.06
CA SER A 13 -0.48 -16.09 -11.47
C SER A 13 0.53 -17.24 -11.50
N PHE A 14 1.40 -17.31 -12.51
CA PHE A 14 2.44 -18.34 -12.57
C PHE A 14 3.52 -18.13 -11.50
N GLY A 15 3.87 -16.87 -11.19
CA GLY A 15 4.80 -16.54 -10.10
C GLY A 15 4.31 -16.97 -8.71
N VAL A 16 3.00 -16.93 -8.46
CA VAL A 16 2.40 -17.38 -7.19
C VAL A 16 2.42 -18.91 -7.07
N VAL A 17 2.11 -19.63 -8.16
CA VAL A 17 2.04 -21.12 -8.15
C VAL A 17 3.43 -21.77 -8.05
N VAL A 18 4.47 -21.21 -8.67
CA VAL A 18 5.84 -21.73 -8.51
C VAL A 18 6.32 -21.58 -7.07
N GLY A 19 5.88 -20.52 -6.36
CA GLY A 19 6.21 -20.28 -4.96
C GLY A 19 5.73 -21.37 -4.01
N GLU A 20 4.59 -22.03 -4.28
CA GLU A 20 4.03 -23.06 -3.39
C GLU A 20 4.68 -24.45 -3.60
N THR A 21 5.12 -24.77 -4.82
CA THR A 21 5.64 -26.13 -5.14
C THR A 21 7.06 -26.43 -4.61
N VAL A 22 7.76 -25.43 -4.05
CA VAL A 22 9.13 -25.60 -3.52
C VAL A 22 9.14 -25.92 -2.01
N TRP A 23 7.98 -25.86 -1.32
CA TRP A 23 7.88 -26.04 0.13
C TRP A 23 7.38 -27.43 0.53
N ALA A 24 7.92 -28.46 -0.11
CA ALA A 24 7.57 -29.84 0.22
C ALA A 24 8.82 -30.66 0.52
N GLU A 25 9.54 -30.38 1.62
CA GLU A 25 10.30 -31.39 2.37
C GLU A 25 10.61 -30.95 3.82
N GLY A 26 10.24 -31.81 4.78
CA GLY A 26 10.84 -31.90 6.11
C GLY A 26 10.15 -31.09 7.21
N SER A 27 9.65 -31.79 8.24
CA SER A 27 9.23 -31.21 9.51
C SER A 27 10.42 -30.54 10.20
N LYS A 28 10.70 -29.29 9.84
CA LYS A 28 11.51 -28.36 10.62
C LYS A 28 10.55 -27.37 11.21
N ASP A 29 10.32 -27.49 12.52
CA ASP A 29 9.62 -26.44 13.25
C ASP A 29 10.31 -25.11 12.93
N PRO A 30 9.55 -24.04 12.63
CA PRO A 30 10.13 -22.77 12.27
C PRO A 30 11.00 -22.26 13.43
N VAL A 31 12.31 -22.21 13.22
CA VAL A 31 13.26 -21.65 14.17
C VAL A 31 13.13 -20.12 14.12
N PRO A 32 13.13 -19.43 15.26
CA PRO A 32 13.14 -17.97 15.28
C PRO A 32 14.34 -17.41 14.51
N TYR A 33 14.10 -16.40 13.69
CA TYR A 33 15.15 -15.74 12.91
C TYR A 33 16.23 -15.14 13.82
N ALA A 34 17.49 -15.29 13.44
CA ALA A 34 18.59 -14.65 14.14
C ALA A 34 18.66 -13.15 13.79
N PRO A 35 19.04 -12.26 14.72
CA PRO A 35 19.12 -10.81 14.45
C PRO A 35 20.07 -10.45 13.30
N GLU A 36 21.09 -11.27 13.03
CA GLU A 36 22.12 -11.03 12.02
C GLU A 36 21.84 -11.76 10.69
N GLU A 37 20.73 -12.49 10.59
CA GLU A 37 20.40 -13.33 9.43
C GLU A 37 20.08 -12.50 8.18
N PHE A 38 19.57 -11.28 8.35
CA PHE A 38 19.22 -10.38 7.25
C PHE A 38 19.97 -9.04 7.34
N PRO A 39 20.33 -8.46 6.19
CA PRO A 39 20.97 -7.16 6.17
C PRO A 39 20.00 -6.05 6.60
N ALA A 40 20.52 -4.99 7.22
CA ALA A 40 19.72 -3.89 7.75
C ALA A 40 18.79 -3.22 6.70
N TRP A 41 19.22 -3.16 5.43
CA TRP A 41 18.39 -2.62 4.36
C TRP A 41 17.15 -3.48 4.08
N ALA A 42 17.23 -4.80 4.27
CA ALA A 42 16.11 -5.71 4.06
C ALA A 42 15.04 -5.52 5.16
N HIS A 43 15.47 -5.29 6.40
CA HIS A 43 14.57 -4.89 7.49
C HIS A 43 13.90 -3.55 7.22
N ALA A 44 14.65 -2.57 6.71
CA ALA A 44 14.10 -1.27 6.34
C ALA A 44 13.08 -1.37 5.19
N LEU A 45 13.37 -2.18 4.16
CA LEU A 45 12.44 -2.42 3.06
C LEU A 45 11.15 -3.07 3.55
N ARG A 46 11.25 -4.10 4.40
CA ARG A 46 10.10 -4.76 5.01
C ARG A 46 9.24 -3.77 5.80
N ARG A 47 9.86 -2.89 6.59
CA ARG A 47 9.14 -1.85 7.34
C ARG A 47 8.46 -0.86 6.40
N GLY A 48 9.15 -0.41 5.35
CA GLY A 48 8.60 0.46 4.33
C GLY A 48 7.40 -0.15 3.61
N GLU A 49 7.45 -1.44 3.27
CA GLU A 49 6.34 -2.17 2.66
C GLU A 49 5.12 -2.22 3.60
N ILE A 50 5.33 -2.59 4.87
CA ILE A 50 4.26 -2.63 5.88
C ILE A 50 3.57 -1.28 6.01
N VAL A 51 4.34 -0.19 6.04
CA VAL A 51 3.80 1.17 6.14
C VAL A 51 3.09 1.59 4.84
N ALA A 52 3.72 1.40 3.68
CA ALA A 52 3.15 1.81 2.39
C ALA A 52 1.86 1.07 2.06
N LEU A 53 1.86 -0.27 2.16
CA LEU A 53 0.71 -1.10 1.84
C LEU A 53 -0.34 -1.06 2.95
N GLY A 54 0.08 -0.96 4.21
CA GLY A 54 -0.83 -0.85 5.35
C GLY A 54 -1.61 0.48 5.36
N LEU A 55 -0.98 1.59 4.97
CA LEU A 55 -1.64 2.90 4.91
C LEU A 55 -2.44 3.13 3.63
N PHE A 56 -2.09 2.45 2.54
CA PHE A 56 -2.74 2.61 1.24
C PHE A 56 -4.28 2.62 1.26
N PRO A 57 -5.00 1.67 1.89
CA PRO A 57 -6.47 1.68 1.88
C PRO A 57 -7.07 2.93 2.54
N PHE A 58 -6.42 3.45 3.58
CA PHE A 58 -6.87 4.67 4.26
C PHE A 58 -6.62 5.91 3.41
N VAL A 59 -5.40 6.03 2.85
CA VAL A 59 -5.06 7.13 1.95
C VAL A 59 -5.96 7.14 0.73
N PHE A 60 -6.29 5.97 0.17
CA PHE A 60 -7.22 5.83 -0.94
C PHE A 60 -8.64 6.28 -0.59
N LEU A 61 -9.15 5.88 0.56
CA LEU A 61 -10.45 6.32 1.06
C LEU A 61 -10.48 7.85 1.21
N PHE A 62 -9.50 8.43 1.89
CA PHE A 62 -9.43 9.87 2.11
C PHE A 62 -9.23 10.66 0.81
N SER A 63 -8.41 10.17 -0.11
CA SER A 63 -8.20 10.79 -1.42
C SER A 63 -9.48 10.77 -2.25
N SER A 64 -10.21 9.65 -2.24
CA SER A 64 -11.51 9.54 -2.91
C SER A 64 -12.52 10.52 -2.33
N LEU A 65 -12.64 10.57 -1.00
CA LEU A 65 -13.57 11.47 -0.32
C LEU A 65 -13.21 12.93 -0.54
N ALA A 66 -11.92 13.28 -0.48
CA ALA A 66 -11.43 14.62 -0.75
C ALA A 66 -11.72 15.05 -2.19
N TYR A 67 -11.47 14.16 -3.17
CA TYR A 67 -11.77 14.43 -4.57
C TYR A 67 -13.28 14.63 -4.80
N ASP A 68 -14.11 13.77 -4.23
CA ASP A 68 -15.56 13.92 -4.34
C ASP A 68 -16.06 15.22 -3.69
N THR A 69 -15.51 15.58 -2.54
CA THR A 69 -15.87 16.82 -1.84
C THR A 69 -15.46 18.05 -2.65
N PHE A 70 -14.27 18.01 -3.25
CA PHE A 70 -13.79 19.06 -4.15
C PHE A 70 -14.70 19.21 -5.37
N ARG A 71 -15.06 18.09 -6.02
CA ARG A 71 -15.99 18.03 -7.14
C ARG A 71 -17.37 18.59 -6.78
N PHE A 72 -17.89 18.21 -5.61
CA PHE A 72 -19.17 18.73 -5.09
C PHE A 72 -19.14 20.25 -4.92
N ALA A 73 -18.10 20.77 -4.25
CA ALA A 73 -17.93 22.20 -4.04
C ALA A 73 -17.77 22.96 -5.37
N ALA A 74 -16.96 22.45 -6.30
CA ALA A 74 -16.74 23.05 -7.61
C ALA A 74 -18.01 23.06 -8.48
N SER A 75 -18.92 22.10 -8.29
CA SER A 75 -20.20 22.03 -8.99
C SER A 75 -21.30 22.95 -8.41
N GLY A 76 -20.96 23.80 -7.43
CA GLY A 76 -21.92 24.67 -6.75
C GLY A 76 -22.85 23.92 -5.77
N GLY A 77 -22.41 22.76 -5.27
CA GLY A 77 -23.19 21.95 -4.32
C GLY A 77 -24.28 21.10 -4.99
N ASN A 78 -24.08 20.69 -6.24
CA ASN A 78 -25.04 19.84 -6.94
C ASN A 78 -25.11 18.44 -6.29
N PRO A 79 -26.30 17.98 -5.84
CA PRO A 79 -26.47 16.68 -5.15
C PRO A 79 -25.98 15.47 -5.95
N ASN A 80 -25.93 15.55 -7.28
CA ASN A 80 -25.44 14.47 -8.14
C ASN A 80 -23.94 14.19 -7.98
N TYR A 81 -23.22 15.11 -7.32
CA TYR A 81 -21.79 14.99 -7.02
C TYR A 81 -21.51 14.87 -5.53
N ALA A 82 -22.53 14.56 -4.71
CA ALA A 82 -22.36 14.42 -3.27
C ALA A 82 -21.22 13.43 -2.93
N PRO A 83 -20.46 13.66 -1.84
CA PRO A 83 -19.30 12.84 -1.55
C PRO A 83 -19.61 11.50 -0.91
N GLY A 84 -18.90 10.45 -1.33
CA GLY A 84 -18.89 9.14 -0.68
C GLY A 84 -20.28 8.57 -0.33
N PRO A 85 -20.54 8.17 0.93
CA PRO A 85 -21.79 7.49 1.32
C PRO A 85 -23.04 8.39 1.26
N PHE A 86 -22.87 9.69 0.98
CA PHE A 86 -23.96 10.65 0.82
C PHE A 86 -24.43 10.76 -0.64
N GLN A 87 -23.89 9.95 -1.56
CA GLN A 87 -24.31 9.89 -2.95
C GLN A 87 -25.76 9.41 -3.07
N SER A 88 -26.56 10.15 -3.85
CA SER A 88 -27.92 9.73 -4.19
C SER A 88 -27.90 8.59 -5.23
N PRO A 89 -28.92 7.72 -5.27
CA PRO A 89 -29.07 6.73 -6.34
C PRO A 89 -29.09 7.41 -7.71
N GLY A 90 -28.14 7.08 -8.59
CA GLY A 90 -27.99 7.71 -9.90
C GLY A 90 -26.99 8.88 -9.95
N ALA A 91 -26.21 9.10 -8.88
CA ALA A 91 -25.09 10.05 -8.89
C ALA A 91 -24.13 9.82 -10.06
N SER A 92 -23.52 10.90 -10.55
CA SER A 92 -22.58 10.82 -11.67
C SER A 92 -21.31 10.07 -11.24
N PRO A 93 -21.01 8.89 -11.82
CA PRO A 93 -19.85 8.12 -11.43
C PRO A 93 -18.57 8.86 -11.84
N LEU A 94 -17.48 8.69 -11.07
CA LEU A 94 -16.17 9.19 -11.50
C LEU A 94 -15.83 8.60 -12.86
N SER A 95 -15.33 9.44 -13.76
CA SER A 95 -14.74 9.03 -15.02
C SER A 95 -13.50 8.17 -14.79
N GLN A 96 -13.07 7.45 -15.82
CA GLN A 96 -11.91 6.56 -15.72
C GLN A 96 -10.63 7.35 -15.37
N GLN A 97 -10.49 8.54 -15.94
CA GLN A 97 -9.34 9.42 -15.72
C GLN A 97 -9.29 9.90 -14.26
N GLU A 98 -10.42 10.29 -13.70
CA GLU A 98 -10.51 10.75 -12.30
C GLU A 98 -10.19 9.61 -11.33
N ARG A 99 -10.71 8.41 -11.58
CA ARG A 99 -10.39 7.22 -10.75
C ARG A 99 -8.89 6.92 -10.77
N VAL A 100 -8.26 6.97 -11.94
CA VAL A 100 -6.81 6.77 -12.07
C VAL A 100 -6.05 7.88 -11.35
N GLY A 101 -6.51 9.13 -11.45
CA GLY A 101 -5.92 10.27 -10.73
C GLY A 101 -5.93 10.05 -9.22
N VAL A 102 -7.09 9.70 -8.65
CA VAL A 102 -7.23 9.39 -7.22
C VAL A 102 -6.32 8.22 -6.83
N LEU A 103 -6.26 7.17 -7.63
CA LEU A 103 -5.40 6.01 -7.38
C LEU A 103 -3.91 6.41 -7.35
N VAL A 104 -3.46 7.18 -8.34
CA VAL A 104 -2.06 7.63 -8.44
C VAL A 104 -1.69 8.52 -7.26
N VAL A 105 -2.56 9.47 -6.88
CA VAL A 105 -2.37 10.30 -5.68
C VAL A 105 -2.24 9.42 -4.44
N SER A 106 -3.10 8.41 -4.31
CA SER A 106 -3.12 7.54 -3.15
C SER A 106 -1.84 6.72 -3.00
N ILE A 107 -1.36 6.13 -4.10
CA ILE A 107 -0.08 5.40 -4.14
C ILE A 107 1.09 6.34 -3.82
N SER A 108 1.07 7.55 -4.39
CA SER A 108 2.15 8.53 -4.20
C SER A 108 2.24 8.99 -2.75
N VAL A 109 1.09 9.28 -2.13
CA VAL A 109 1.03 9.72 -0.73
C VAL A 109 1.42 8.59 0.22
N SER A 110 0.98 7.35 -0.01
CA SER A 110 1.38 6.23 0.85
C SER A 110 2.88 5.93 0.75
N ALA A 111 3.44 5.97 -0.46
CA ALA A 111 4.87 5.82 -0.68
C ALA A 111 5.68 6.94 -0.02
N LEU A 112 5.19 8.18 -0.10
CA LEU A 112 5.83 9.34 0.55
C LEU A 112 5.85 9.19 2.08
N LEU A 113 4.76 8.72 2.69
CA LEU A 113 4.70 8.47 4.13
C LEU A 113 5.64 7.36 4.58
N ALA A 114 5.74 6.27 3.79
CA ALA A 114 6.72 5.21 4.04
C ALA A 114 8.16 5.72 3.92
N PHE A 115 8.43 6.62 2.98
CA PHE A 115 9.74 7.25 2.84
C PHE A 115 10.07 8.17 4.03
N VAL A 116 9.11 8.96 4.52
CA VAL A 116 9.28 9.77 5.73
C VAL A 116 9.56 8.89 6.95
N ASP A 117 8.84 7.78 7.10
CA ASP A 117 9.07 6.81 8.17
C ASP A 117 10.48 6.20 8.12
N TYR A 118 10.97 5.89 6.92
CA TYR A 118 12.37 5.45 6.72
C TYR A 118 13.39 6.52 7.14
N LEU A 119 13.16 7.80 6.80
CA LEU A 119 14.04 8.89 7.22
C LEU A 119 14.06 9.10 8.74
N ILE A 120 12.94 8.87 9.43
CA ILE A 120 12.86 8.97 10.88
C ILE A 120 13.67 7.85 11.54
N GLU A 121 13.50 6.60 11.07
CA GLU A 121 14.20 5.44 11.64
C GLU A 121 15.72 5.55 11.47
N THR A 122 16.19 5.99 10.31
CA THR A 122 17.64 6.18 10.05
C THR A 122 18.28 7.27 10.91
N ARG A 123 17.49 8.19 11.46
CA ARG A 123 17.96 9.27 12.34
C ARG A 123 17.86 8.92 13.82
N LYS A 124 17.18 7.82 14.17
CA LYS A 124 16.99 7.42 15.56
C LYS A 124 18.33 6.95 16.13
N PRO A 125 18.84 7.57 17.21
CA PRO A 125 20.07 7.11 17.83
C PRO A 125 19.86 5.68 18.34
N VAL A 126 20.81 4.79 18.03
CA VAL A 126 20.82 3.41 18.53
C VAL A 126 20.89 3.48 20.06
N ASP A 127 19.78 3.18 20.74
CA ASP A 127 19.75 3.17 22.19
C ASP A 127 20.56 1.96 22.67
N ARG A 128 21.78 2.23 23.14
CA ARG A 128 22.77 1.23 23.57
C ARG A 128 22.42 0.56 24.90
N ARG A 129 21.22 0.83 25.45
CA ARG A 129 20.80 0.40 26.80
C ARG A 129 20.15 -0.99 26.89
N SER A 130 20.00 -1.74 25.79
CA SER A 130 19.46 -3.12 25.87
C SER A 130 20.53 -4.22 25.94
N HIS A 131 21.83 -3.89 25.97
CA HIS A 131 22.91 -4.87 26.20
C HIS A 131 23.28 -5.00 27.68
N GLY A 132 22.30 -4.85 28.57
CA GLY A 132 22.46 -5.00 30.01
C GLY A 132 21.47 -6.01 30.58
N ASN A 133 21.78 -7.30 30.48
CA ASN A 133 21.74 -8.18 31.65
C ASN A 133 22.62 -9.43 31.42
N PRO A 134 23.24 -9.94 32.50
CA PRO A 134 24.31 -10.96 32.49
C PRO A 134 23.80 -12.38 32.20
#